data_AF-A0A0R2B6C4-F1
#
_entry.id   AF-A0A0R2B6C4-F1
#
_cell.length_a   1.000
_cell.length_b   1.000
_cell.length_c   1.000
_cell.angle_alpha   90.00
_cell.angle_beta   90.00
_cell.angle_gamma   90.00
#
_symmetry.space_group_name_H-M   'P 1'
#
loop_
_entity.id
_entity.type
_entity.pdbx_description
1 polymer ?
#
loop_
_entity_poly.entity_id
_entity_poly.type
_entity_poly.pdbx_seq_one_letter_code
_entity_poly.pdbx_strand_id
1 'polypeptide(L)'
;MRYELLNTIQENTPVWENIKKRAKKSHETIMTLAPSPALYGAVKENQLPAMNLLDHITQRTYHPGRYVFFDHAPVPDDTAIQMQEDGYINLARDGESIGFMTLFANTHRALREIHYTNPDGTNDTLEEYTYDGSQFSNLIYYNNELQQIQFLNEDGQVVIRYFFFDKIINLITIEDPETQEVVRRYDTLGDFTAAELAAILKPEDTVTISYMATELNALVNTKSHNILRLSEPAVDESGAVRGNLLMILKNEIKYIHEVEMPTADYNELAMRNIPLTKAKIVDD
;
A
#
# COMPACT_ATOMS: atom_id res chain seq x y z
N MET A 1 1.97 4.77 -19.79
CA MET A 1 2.25 5.48 -18.51
C MET A 1 3.52 4.90 -17.90
N ARG A 2 4.10 5.56 -16.89
CA ARG A 2 5.26 5.04 -16.17
C ARG A 2 4.98 5.02 -14.68
N TYR A 3 5.30 3.91 -14.03
CA TYR A 3 4.97 3.69 -12.63
C TYR A 3 6.20 3.30 -11.82
N GLU A 4 6.23 3.79 -10.58
CA GLU A 4 7.09 3.28 -9.52
C GLU A 4 6.21 2.44 -8.59
N LEU A 5 6.35 1.12 -8.69
CA LEU A 5 5.53 0.18 -7.95
C LEU A 5 6.21 -0.20 -6.63
N LEU A 6 5.47 -0.02 -5.54
CA LEU A 6 5.90 -0.26 -4.17
C LEU A 6 4.84 -1.08 -3.43
N ASN A 7 5.23 -1.92 -2.48
CA ASN A 7 4.25 -2.52 -1.58
C ASN A 7 3.67 -1.44 -0.65
N THR A 8 4.53 -0.73 0.06
CA THR A 8 4.22 0.43 0.91
C THR A 8 5.29 1.51 0.74
N ILE A 9 4.96 2.76 1.10
CA ILE A 9 5.96 3.83 1.18
C ILE A 9 6.65 3.75 2.55
N GLN A 10 7.96 3.57 2.53
CA GLN A 10 8.81 3.65 3.73
C GLN A 10 9.47 5.02 3.79
N GLU A 11 8.81 5.97 4.44
CA GLU A 11 9.32 7.32 4.62
C GLU A 11 10.66 7.31 5.37
N ASN A 12 11.49 8.34 5.13
CA ASN A 12 12.79 8.53 5.78
C ASN A 12 13.83 7.43 5.48
N THR A 13 13.67 6.69 4.39
CA THR A 13 14.68 5.73 3.90
C THR A 13 15.47 6.30 2.72
N PRO A 14 16.77 5.96 2.56
CA PRO A 14 17.54 6.36 1.38
C PRO A 14 16.90 5.89 0.06
N VAL A 15 16.25 4.72 0.08
CA VAL A 15 15.57 4.17 -1.09
C VAL A 15 14.39 5.05 -1.50
N TRP A 16 13.58 5.52 -0.54
CA TRP A 16 12.49 6.45 -0.82
C TRP A 16 12.98 7.77 -1.40
N GLU A 17 14.07 8.33 -0.87
CA GLU A 17 14.67 9.55 -1.44
C GLU A 17 15.09 9.37 -2.90
N ASN A 18 15.65 8.20 -3.24
CA ASN A 18 16.05 7.88 -4.61
C ASN A 18 14.84 7.66 -5.53
N ILE A 19 13.79 6.98 -5.06
CA ILE A 19 12.53 6.82 -5.79
C ILE A 19 11.92 8.19 -6.08
N LYS A 20 11.82 9.08 -5.09
CA LYS A 20 11.27 10.43 -5.30
C LYS A 20 12.02 11.22 -6.38
N LYS A 21 13.36 11.22 -6.33
CA LYS A 21 14.19 11.90 -7.33
C LYS A 21 13.95 11.35 -8.73
N ARG A 22 13.92 10.02 -8.87
CA ARG A 22 13.71 9.34 -10.15
C ARG A 22 12.29 9.57 -10.68
N ALA A 23 11.28 9.38 -9.85
CA ALA A 23 9.89 9.58 -10.23
C ALA A 23 9.65 11.00 -10.73
N LYS A 24 10.24 12.00 -10.07
CA LYS A 24 10.18 13.39 -10.52
C LYS A 24 10.89 13.62 -11.85
N LYS A 25 12.08 13.05 -12.04
CA LYS A 25 12.86 13.17 -13.29
C LYS A 25 12.16 12.50 -14.47
N SER A 26 11.59 11.32 -14.25
CA SER A 26 10.97 10.47 -15.27
C SER A 26 9.46 10.70 -15.43
N HIS A 27 8.86 11.60 -14.64
CA HIS A 27 7.42 11.86 -14.59
C HIS A 27 6.60 10.57 -14.31
N GLU A 28 7.05 9.78 -13.34
CA GLU A 28 6.42 8.51 -12.97
C GLU A 28 5.33 8.73 -11.92
N THR A 29 4.33 7.85 -11.95
CA THR A 29 3.28 7.76 -10.93
C THR A 29 3.66 6.74 -9.87
N ILE A 30 3.62 7.13 -8.60
CA ILE A 30 3.81 6.20 -7.49
C ILE A 30 2.58 5.30 -7.38
N MET A 31 2.78 3.98 -7.44
CA MET A 31 1.71 3.00 -7.31
C MET A 31 2.00 2.12 -6.09
N THR A 32 1.05 2.01 -5.17
CA THR A 32 1.18 1.16 -3.96
C THR A 32 0.24 -0.03 -3.98
N LEU A 33 0.70 -1.20 -3.52
CA LEU A 33 -0.07 -2.44 -3.51
C LEU A 33 -0.86 -2.64 -2.21
N ALA A 34 -0.22 -2.42 -1.06
CA ALA A 34 -0.84 -2.61 0.25
C ALA A 34 -1.75 -1.42 0.61
N PRO A 35 -2.71 -1.60 1.52
CA PRO A 35 -3.54 -0.49 2.00
C PRO A 35 -2.70 0.67 2.51
N SER A 36 -3.03 1.89 2.08
CA SER A 36 -2.25 3.08 2.43
C SER A 36 -3.17 4.31 2.54
N PRO A 37 -3.97 4.43 3.61
CA PRO A 37 -4.84 5.59 3.81
C PRO A 37 -4.05 6.91 3.88
N ALA A 38 -2.76 6.82 4.25
CA ALA A 38 -1.83 7.93 4.33
C ALA A 38 -1.16 8.32 3.00
N LEU A 39 -1.36 7.58 1.90
CA LEU A 39 -0.60 7.72 0.64
C LEU A 39 -0.48 9.16 0.16
N TYR A 40 -1.62 9.85 0.07
CA TYR A 40 -1.66 11.21 -0.46
C TYR A 40 -0.97 12.23 0.44
N GLY A 41 -0.87 11.98 1.74
CA GLY A 41 -0.02 12.77 2.63
C GLY A 41 1.46 12.59 2.31
N ALA A 42 1.91 11.34 2.16
CA ALA A 42 3.32 10.98 1.93
C ALA A 42 3.90 11.57 0.62
N VAL A 43 3.07 11.69 -0.42
CA VAL A 43 3.49 12.18 -1.74
C VAL A 43 3.24 13.68 -1.96
N LYS A 44 2.44 14.32 -1.10
CA LYS A 44 2.02 15.72 -1.25
C LYS A 44 3.18 16.70 -1.32
N GLU A 45 4.14 16.58 -0.41
CA GLU A 45 5.29 17.50 -0.33
C GLU A 45 6.15 17.49 -1.61
N ASN A 46 6.16 16.35 -2.30
CA ASN A 46 6.98 16.13 -3.48
C ASN A 46 6.21 16.32 -4.79
N GLN A 47 4.91 16.60 -4.72
CA GLN A 47 4.01 16.79 -5.87
C GLN A 47 4.07 15.62 -6.86
N LEU A 48 4.21 14.40 -6.34
CA LEU A 48 4.26 13.20 -7.15
C LEU A 48 2.83 12.69 -7.39
N PRO A 49 2.44 12.38 -8.64
CA PRO A 49 1.19 11.68 -8.88
C PRO A 49 1.26 10.30 -8.21
N ALA A 50 0.16 9.89 -7.58
CA ALA A 50 0.10 8.63 -6.86
C ALA A 50 -1.26 7.96 -6.96
N MET A 51 -1.25 6.64 -6.85
CA MET A 51 -2.44 5.81 -6.72
C MET A 51 -2.18 4.59 -5.83
N ASN A 52 -3.21 4.14 -5.14
CA ASN A 52 -3.21 2.86 -4.45
C ASN A 52 -4.02 1.84 -5.27
N LEU A 53 -3.62 0.57 -5.22
CA LEU A 53 -4.36 -0.52 -5.85
C LEU A 53 -5.81 -0.59 -5.33
N LEU A 54 -6.01 -0.45 -4.01
CA LEU A 54 -7.34 -0.50 -3.42
C LEU A 54 -8.16 0.73 -3.79
N ASP A 55 -7.60 1.94 -3.71
CA ASP A 55 -8.29 3.17 -4.13
C ASP A 55 -8.82 3.04 -5.57
N HIS A 56 -8.02 2.45 -6.48
CA HIS A 56 -8.43 2.20 -7.86
C HIS A 56 -9.61 1.23 -7.94
N ILE A 57 -9.56 0.10 -7.24
CA ILE A 57 -10.64 -0.90 -7.25
C ILE A 57 -11.92 -0.34 -6.61
N THR A 58 -11.79 0.38 -5.50
CA THR A 58 -12.89 1.02 -4.78
C THR A 58 -13.37 2.32 -5.42
N GLN A 59 -12.78 2.73 -6.56
CA GLN A 59 -13.11 3.96 -7.29
C GLN A 59 -13.03 5.24 -6.44
N ARG A 60 -12.11 5.28 -5.47
CA ARG A 60 -11.90 6.44 -4.61
C ARG A 60 -11.04 7.48 -5.30
N THR A 61 -11.36 8.74 -5.09
CA THR A 61 -10.56 9.89 -5.52
C THR A 61 -10.14 10.70 -4.31
N TYR A 62 -8.89 11.15 -4.30
CA TYR A 62 -8.43 12.07 -3.26
C TYR A 62 -8.96 13.48 -3.49
N HIS A 63 -9.51 14.10 -2.44
CA HIS A 63 -10.07 15.45 -2.45
C HIS A 63 -9.22 16.42 -1.62
N PRO A 64 -8.28 17.16 -2.23
CA PRO A 64 -7.36 18.03 -1.49
C PRO A 64 -8.10 19.05 -0.60
N GLY A 65 -7.69 19.11 0.67
CA GLY A 65 -8.19 20.09 1.63
C GLY A 65 -9.49 19.72 2.35
N ARG A 66 -10.07 18.53 2.09
CA ARG A 66 -11.32 18.07 2.72
C ARG A 66 -11.16 17.28 4.03
N TYR A 67 -10.09 17.48 4.78
CA TYR A 67 -9.86 16.70 6.01
C TYR A 67 -10.96 16.88 7.07
N VAL A 68 -11.18 15.85 7.88
CA VAL A 68 -12.06 15.90 9.06
C VAL A 68 -11.23 16.33 10.27
N PHE A 69 -11.60 17.44 10.91
CA PHE A 69 -11.01 17.86 12.17
C PHE A 69 -11.58 17.00 13.31
N PHE A 70 -10.76 16.70 14.32
CA PHE A 70 -11.07 15.64 15.31
C PHE A 70 -12.44 15.75 16.01
N ASP A 71 -12.93 16.97 16.29
CA ASP A 71 -14.22 17.20 16.96
C ASP A 71 -15.44 17.14 16.02
N HIS A 72 -15.21 16.95 14.71
CA HIS A 72 -16.22 16.66 13.70
C HIS A 72 -16.17 15.20 13.22
N ALA A 73 -15.44 14.33 13.93
CA ALA A 73 -15.39 12.90 13.62
C ALA A 73 -16.80 12.29 13.60
N PRO A 74 -17.13 11.40 12.64
CA PRO A 74 -18.46 10.81 12.50
C PRO A 74 -18.69 9.69 13.53
N VAL A 75 -18.75 10.06 14.81
CA VAL A 75 -19.00 9.16 15.93
C VAL A 75 -20.50 8.96 16.15
N PRO A 76 -20.92 7.89 16.88
CA PRO A 76 -22.33 7.70 17.22
C PRO A 76 -22.94 8.92 17.92
N ASP A 77 -24.23 9.12 17.71
CA ASP A 77 -24.99 10.20 18.36
C ASP A 77 -24.79 10.19 19.89
N ASP A 78 -24.77 11.39 20.48
CA ASP A 78 -24.53 11.66 21.91
C ASP A 78 -23.15 11.22 22.45
N THR A 79 -22.18 10.96 21.56
CA THR A 79 -20.80 10.71 21.95
C THR A 79 -20.05 12.02 22.20
N ALA A 80 -19.47 12.17 23.39
CA ALA A 80 -18.54 13.23 23.72
C ALA A 80 -17.13 12.89 23.25
N ILE A 81 -16.55 13.78 22.43
CA ILE A 81 -15.14 13.73 22.00
C ILE A 81 -14.31 14.59 22.95
N GLN A 82 -13.44 13.96 23.74
CA GLN A 82 -12.71 14.62 24.83
C GLN A 82 -11.21 14.48 24.63
N MET A 83 -10.52 15.60 24.38
CA MET A 83 -9.06 15.65 24.30
C MET A 83 -8.46 15.94 25.68
N GLN A 84 -7.57 15.05 26.13
CA GLN A 84 -6.80 15.21 27.37
C GLN A 84 -5.56 16.09 27.15
N GLU A 85 -4.91 16.49 28.25
CA GLU A 85 -3.71 17.35 28.20
C GLU A 85 -2.53 16.71 27.46
N ASP A 86 -2.43 15.38 27.49
CA ASP A 86 -1.41 14.60 26.78
C ASP A 86 -1.74 14.38 25.29
N GLY A 87 -2.89 14.89 24.82
CA GLY A 87 -3.37 14.74 23.45
C GLY A 87 -4.13 13.45 23.17
N TYR A 88 -4.33 12.58 24.16
CA TYR A 88 -5.23 11.42 24.03
C TYR A 88 -6.67 11.90 23.81
N ILE A 89 -7.36 11.34 22.82
CA ILE A 89 -8.74 11.71 22.51
C ILE A 89 -9.66 10.54 22.83
N ASN A 90 -10.39 10.66 23.92
CA ASN A 90 -11.36 9.68 24.37
C ASN A 90 -12.73 9.92 23.71
N LEU A 91 -13.42 8.83 23.39
CA LEU A 91 -14.82 8.83 22.99
C LEU A 91 -15.66 8.31 24.16
N ALA A 92 -16.58 9.12 24.67
CA ALA A 92 -17.44 8.74 25.78
C ALA A 92 -18.92 8.87 25.44
N ARG A 93 -19.71 7.86 25.78
CA ARG A 93 -21.17 7.88 25.65
C ARG A 93 -21.78 7.53 27.01
N ASP A 94 -22.74 8.32 27.47
CA ASP A 94 -23.37 8.16 28.79
C ASP A 94 -22.39 8.10 29.97
N GLY A 95 -21.21 8.75 29.82
CA GLY A 95 -20.14 8.76 30.81
C GLY A 95 -19.19 7.55 30.77
N GLU A 96 -19.44 6.58 29.89
CA GLU A 96 -18.57 5.41 29.68
C GLU A 96 -17.72 5.60 28.43
N SER A 97 -16.46 5.15 28.48
CA SER A 97 -15.59 5.15 27.29
C SER A 97 -16.06 4.07 26.31
N ILE A 98 -16.25 4.45 25.06
CA ILE A 98 -16.59 3.54 23.96
C ILE A 98 -15.44 3.37 22.97
N GLY A 99 -14.31 4.05 23.23
CA GLY A 99 -13.18 4.05 22.31
C GLY A 99 -12.30 5.30 22.40
N PHE A 100 -11.43 5.44 21.42
CA PHE A 100 -10.54 6.58 21.25
C PHE A 100 -10.27 6.86 19.77
N MET A 101 -9.69 8.02 19.46
CA MET A 101 -9.27 8.33 18.09
C MET A 101 -7.79 8.73 18.03
N THR A 102 -7.18 8.49 16.88
CA THR A 102 -5.82 8.93 16.56
C THR A 102 -5.84 9.96 15.45
N LEU A 103 -4.82 10.81 15.42
CA LEU A 103 -4.70 11.91 14.46
C LEU A 103 -3.48 11.73 13.57
N PHE A 104 -3.55 12.29 12.36
CA PHE A 104 -2.36 12.36 11.51
C PHE A 104 -1.32 13.29 12.12
N ALA A 105 -0.08 12.82 12.23
CA ALA A 105 1.05 13.63 12.68
C ALA A 105 1.25 14.84 11.76
N ASN A 106 1.76 15.95 12.33
CA ASN A 106 2.04 17.20 11.60
C ASN A 106 0.84 17.81 10.85
N THR A 107 -0.38 17.46 11.26
CA THR A 107 -1.60 18.09 10.77
C THR A 107 -2.20 19.00 11.83
N HIS A 108 -3.12 19.88 11.42
CA HIS A 108 -3.96 20.60 12.35
C HIS A 108 -5.09 19.69 12.86
N ARG A 109 -4.71 18.63 13.59
CA ARG A 109 -5.61 17.64 14.22
C ARG A 109 -6.60 16.97 13.26
N ALA A 110 -6.10 16.52 12.11
CA ALA A 110 -6.88 15.73 11.17
C ALA A 110 -7.08 14.30 11.69
N LEU A 111 -8.32 13.81 11.64
CA LEU A 111 -8.68 12.45 12.01
C LEU A 111 -7.91 11.43 11.17
N ARG A 112 -7.39 10.38 11.82
CA ARG A 112 -6.71 9.25 11.17
C ARG A 112 -7.45 7.94 11.40
N GLU A 113 -7.70 7.60 12.66
CA GLU A 113 -8.41 6.37 13.02
C GLU A 113 -9.40 6.64 14.14
N ILE A 114 -10.49 5.87 14.15
CA ILE A 114 -11.36 5.72 15.31
C ILE A 114 -11.29 4.26 15.77
N HIS A 115 -11.01 4.04 17.05
CA HIS A 115 -10.90 2.73 17.68
C HIS A 115 -12.07 2.55 18.63
N TYR A 116 -12.99 1.65 18.32
CA TYR A 116 -14.11 1.27 19.17
C TYR A 116 -13.76 0.02 19.99
N THR A 117 -14.18 0.02 21.25
CA THR A 117 -13.92 -1.07 22.19
C THR A 117 -15.21 -1.66 22.74
N ASN A 118 -15.21 -2.96 22.99
CA ASN A 118 -16.22 -3.62 23.78
C ASN A 118 -16.20 -3.10 25.24
N PRO A 119 -17.26 -3.32 26.03
CA PRO A 119 -17.31 -2.91 27.44
C PRO A 119 -16.20 -3.48 28.32
N ASP A 120 -15.59 -4.60 27.92
CA ASP A 120 -14.44 -5.21 28.61
C ASP A 120 -13.07 -4.64 28.19
N GLY A 121 -13.07 -3.65 27.28
CA GLY A 121 -11.88 -2.98 26.75
C GLY A 121 -11.20 -3.70 25.59
N THR A 122 -11.74 -4.83 25.12
CA THR A 122 -11.22 -5.51 23.92
C THR A 122 -11.60 -4.76 22.64
N ASN A 123 -10.81 -4.92 21.58
CA ASN A 123 -11.10 -4.29 20.30
C ASN A 123 -12.40 -4.84 19.71
N ASP A 124 -13.26 -3.94 19.23
CA ASP A 124 -14.47 -4.26 18.46
C ASP A 124 -14.25 -3.92 16.99
N THR A 125 -14.16 -2.62 16.68
CA THR A 125 -14.00 -2.13 15.31
C THR A 125 -12.99 -0.99 15.28
N LEU A 126 -12.18 -0.93 14.23
CA LEU A 126 -11.32 0.20 13.92
C LEU A 126 -11.69 0.76 12.55
N GLU A 127 -11.93 2.06 12.49
CA GLU A 127 -12.19 2.78 11.25
C GLU A 127 -10.95 3.57 10.84
N GLU A 128 -10.49 3.40 9.60
CA GLU A 128 -9.37 4.18 9.05
C GLU A 128 -9.89 5.29 8.13
N TYR A 129 -9.25 6.45 8.18
CA TYR A 129 -9.59 7.61 7.37
C TYR A 129 -8.38 8.06 6.55
N THR A 130 -8.62 8.50 5.32
CA THR A 130 -7.59 9.10 4.46
C THR A 130 -7.32 10.57 4.85
N TYR A 131 -6.25 11.15 4.31
CA TYR A 131 -5.88 12.56 4.56
C TYR A 131 -6.94 13.60 4.17
N ASP A 132 -7.88 13.24 3.29
CA ASP A 132 -9.02 14.08 2.90
C ASP A 132 -10.29 13.76 3.70
N GLY A 133 -10.16 13.05 4.82
CA GLY A 133 -11.26 12.80 5.75
C GLY A 133 -12.28 11.75 5.28
N SER A 134 -12.10 11.14 4.10
CA SER A 134 -12.97 10.06 3.67
C SER A 134 -12.62 8.75 4.39
N GLN A 135 -13.63 8.00 4.82
CA GLN A 135 -13.43 6.72 5.51
C GLN A 135 -12.88 5.69 4.51
N PHE A 136 -11.72 5.13 4.79
CA PHE A 136 -10.98 4.21 3.92
C PHE A 136 -11.36 2.76 4.16
N SER A 137 -11.41 2.34 5.42
CA SER A 137 -11.64 0.95 5.77
C SER A 137 -12.30 0.77 7.14
N ASN A 138 -12.90 -0.41 7.34
CA ASN A 138 -13.32 -0.93 8.65
C ASN A 138 -12.57 -2.22 8.95
N LEU A 139 -11.92 -2.30 10.09
CA LEU A 139 -11.26 -3.48 10.64
C LEU A 139 -12.16 -4.06 11.73
N ILE A 140 -12.62 -5.29 11.55
CA ILE A 140 -13.56 -5.95 12.46
C ILE A 140 -12.83 -7.02 13.28
N TYR A 141 -12.97 -6.94 14.60
CA TYR A 141 -12.31 -7.82 15.56
C TYR A 141 -13.31 -8.77 16.23
N TYR A 142 -12.83 -9.94 16.61
CA TYR A 142 -13.55 -10.87 17.47
C TYR A 142 -12.54 -11.51 18.43
N ASN A 143 -12.85 -11.55 19.73
CA ASN A 143 -11.91 -11.98 20.77
C ASN A 143 -10.54 -11.30 20.67
N ASN A 144 -10.53 -10.00 20.36
CA ASN A 144 -9.33 -9.18 20.16
C ASN A 144 -8.43 -9.64 19.00
N GLU A 145 -8.94 -10.47 18.09
CA GLU A 145 -8.26 -10.89 16.86
C GLU A 145 -8.96 -10.33 15.63
N LEU A 146 -8.18 -9.76 14.71
CA LEU A 146 -8.69 -9.23 13.44
C LEU A 146 -9.29 -10.37 12.62
N GLN A 147 -10.58 -10.26 12.30
CA GLN A 147 -11.29 -11.24 11.48
C GLN A 147 -11.42 -10.76 10.04
N GLN A 148 -11.58 -9.45 9.86
CA GLN A 148 -11.91 -8.90 8.55
C GLN A 148 -11.43 -7.46 8.39
N ILE A 149 -11.03 -7.09 7.17
CA ILE A 149 -10.90 -5.70 6.73
C ILE A 149 -11.91 -5.46 5.60
N GLN A 150 -12.64 -4.36 5.67
CA GLN A 150 -13.60 -3.89 4.66
C GLN A 150 -13.08 -2.60 4.05
N PHE A 151 -12.83 -2.55 2.75
CA PHE A 151 -12.43 -1.32 2.06
C PHE A 151 -13.64 -0.71 1.37
N LEU A 152 -13.79 0.61 1.52
CA LEU A 152 -15.00 1.34 1.17
C LEU A 152 -14.82 2.20 -0.09
N ASN A 153 -15.88 2.39 -0.88
CA ASN A 153 -15.92 3.46 -1.89
C ASN A 153 -16.15 4.84 -1.25
N GLU A 154 -16.27 5.89 -2.07
CA GLU A 154 -16.50 7.27 -1.57
C GLU A 154 -17.84 7.43 -0.82
N ASP A 155 -18.85 6.62 -1.16
CA ASP A 155 -20.17 6.63 -0.53
C ASP A 155 -20.22 5.81 0.77
N GLY A 156 -19.09 5.25 1.21
CA GLY A 156 -18.99 4.43 2.43
C GLY A 156 -19.50 3.00 2.27
N GLN A 157 -19.73 2.52 1.04
CA GLN A 157 -20.16 1.16 0.75
C GLN A 157 -18.96 0.23 0.62
N VAL A 158 -19.07 -1.00 1.13
CA VAL A 158 -18.00 -2.00 1.04
C VAL A 158 -17.85 -2.49 -0.39
N VAL A 159 -16.61 -2.46 -0.90
CA VAL A 159 -16.25 -2.97 -2.23
C VAL A 159 -15.29 -4.16 -2.15
N ILE A 160 -14.40 -4.18 -1.15
CA ILE A 160 -13.40 -5.25 -0.99
C ILE A 160 -13.44 -5.75 0.44
N ARG A 161 -13.39 -7.07 0.62
CA ARG A 161 -13.21 -7.68 1.95
C ARG A 161 -12.00 -8.57 1.97
N TYR A 162 -11.15 -8.39 2.98
CA TYR A 162 -10.12 -9.35 3.34
C TYR A 162 -10.61 -10.13 4.56
N PHE A 163 -10.63 -11.45 4.47
CA PHE A 163 -10.95 -12.33 5.59
C PHE A 163 -9.68 -12.98 6.12
N PHE A 164 -9.63 -13.12 7.45
CA PHE A 164 -8.50 -13.66 8.17
C PHE A 164 -8.89 -14.98 8.85
N PHE A 165 -7.99 -15.96 8.76
CA PHE A 165 -8.05 -17.19 9.53
C PHE A 165 -6.63 -17.52 10.01
N ASP A 166 -6.46 -17.82 11.30
CA ASP A 166 -5.14 -17.99 11.93
C ASP A 166 -4.15 -16.84 11.60
N LYS A 167 -4.67 -15.60 11.59
CA LYS A 167 -3.91 -14.36 11.30
C LYS A 167 -3.36 -14.24 9.87
N ILE A 168 -3.81 -15.10 8.97
CA ILE A 168 -3.43 -15.08 7.55
C ILE A 168 -4.65 -14.71 6.72
N ILE A 169 -4.46 -13.88 5.70
CA ILE A 169 -5.49 -13.61 4.71
C ILE A 169 -5.71 -14.89 3.89
N ASN A 170 -6.89 -15.48 4.00
CA ASN A 170 -7.26 -16.74 3.36
C ASN A 170 -8.37 -16.58 2.33
N LEU A 171 -8.99 -15.41 2.26
CA LEU A 171 -10.01 -15.08 1.27
C LEU A 171 -10.07 -13.56 1.06
N ILE A 172 -10.15 -13.16 -0.21
CA ILE A 172 -10.40 -11.79 -0.63
C ILE A 172 -11.57 -11.79 -1.60
N THR A 173 -12.55 -10.93 -1.37
CA THR A 173 -13.70 -10.71 -2.27
C THR A 173 -13.71 -9.29 -2.79
N ILE A 174 -14.11 -9.12 -4.05
CA ILE A 174 -14.54 -7.84 -4.62
C ILE A 174 -16.04 -7.95 -4.89
N GLU A 175 -16.80 -7.03 -4.33
CA GLU A 175 -18.26 -7.04 -4.28
C GLU A 175 -18.83 -5.84 -5.05
N ASP A 176 -20.00 -6.05 -5.63
CA ASP A 176 -20.81 -4.94 -6.13
C ASP A 176 -21.34 -4.14 -4.92
N PRO A 177 -21.06 -2.82 -4.84
CA PRO A 177 -21.35 -2.06 -3.62
C PRO A 177 -22.85 -1.89 -3.35
N GLU A 178 -23.70 -1.93 -4.37
CA GLU A 178 -25.15 -1.77 -4.23
C GLU A 178 -25.83 -3.07 -3.81
N THR A 179 -25.44 -4.19 -4.41
CA THR A 179 -26.09 -5.51 -4.23
C THR A 179 -25.38 -6.41 -3.23
N GLN A 180 -24.10 -6.12 -2.93
CA GLN A 180 -23.19 -6.96 -2.15
C GLN A 180 -22.93 -8.35 -2.74
N GLU A 181 -23.21 -8.54 -4.04
CA GLU A 181 -22.85 -9.77 -4.75
C GLU A 181 -21.34 -9.84 -5.00
N VAL A 182 -20.75 -11.01 -4.76
CA VAL A 182 -19.32 -11.24 -5.00
C VAL A 182 -19.06 -11.33 -6.50
N VAL A 183 -18.35 -10.35 -7.05
CA VAL A 183 -18.01 -10.26 -8.48
C VAL A 183 -16.70 -10.98 -8.77
N ARG A 184 -15.72 -10.90 -7.86
CA ARG A 184 -14.43 -11.60 -7.95
C ARG A 184 -14.02 -12.15 -6.60
N ARG A 185 -13.28 -13.26 -6.63
CA ARG A 185 -12.81 -13.97 -5.45
C ARG A 185 -11.36 -14.43 -5.64
N TYR A 186 -10.57 -14.30 -4.59
CA TYR A 186 -9.18 -14.74 -4.53
C TYR A 186 -8.91 -15.47 -3.20
N ASP A 187 -8.12 -16.52 -3.23
CA ASP A 187 -7.80 -17.32 -2.02
C ASP A 187 -6.49 -16.88 -1.36
N THR A 188 -5.71 -16.00 -2.00
CA THR A 188 -4.48 -15.42 -1.44
C THR A 188 -4.30 -13.94 -1.81
N LEU A 189 -3.55 -13.21 -0.99
CA LEU A 189 -3.15 -11.82 -1.30
C LEU A 189 -2.28 -11.74 -2.56
N GLY A 190 -1.45 -12.76 -2.81
CA GLY A 190 -0.61 -12.84 -4.00
C GLY A 190 -1.44 -12.91 -5.28
N ASP A 191 -2.45 -13.78 -5.31
CA ASP A 191 -3.34 -13.93 -6.48
C ASP A 191 -4.16 -12.67 -6.72
N PHE A 192 -4.69 -12.06 -5.65
CA PHE A 192 -5.42 -10.80 -5.72
C PHE A 192 -4.55 -9.68 -6.31
N THR A 193 -3.37 -9.42 -5.73
CA THR A 193 -2.50 -8.34 -6.19
C THR A 193 -2.01 -8.57 -7.61
N ALA A 194 -1.64 -9.79 -7.98
CA ALA A 194 -1.20 -10.11 -9.32
C ALA A 194 -2.31 -9.96 -10.38
N ALA A 195 -3.53 -10.37 -10.07
CA ALA A 195 -4.66 -10.30 -10.99
C ALA A 195 -5.15 -8.85 -11.18
N GLU A 196 -5.39 -8.12 -10.07
CA GLU A 196 -5.93 -6.76 -10.15
C GLU A 196 -4.88 -5.78 -10.70
N LEU A 197 -3.60 -5.93 -10.37
CA LEU A 197 -2.54 -5.11 -10.97
C LEU A 197 -2.46 -5.33 -12.50
N ALA A 198 -2.57 -6.57 -12.96
CA ALA A 198 -2.56 -6.89 -14.38
C ALA A 198 -3.78 -6.37 -15.13
N ALA A 199 -4.93 -6.18 -14.45
CA ALA A 199 -6.11 -5.56 -15.03
C ALA A 199 -5.96 -4.04 -15.22
N ILE A 200 -5.13 -3.39 -14.40
CA ILE A 200 -4.89 -1.94 -14.44
C ILE A 200 -3.84 -1.58 -15.51
N LEU A 201 -2.76 -2.35 -15.58
CA LEU A 201 -1.61 -2.04 -16.41
C LEU A 201 -1.82 -2.42 -17.88
N LYS A 202 -1.41 -1.52 -18.77
CA LYS A 202 -1.46 -1.71 -20.23
C LYS A 202 -0.13 -2.22 -20.78
N PRO A 203 -0.12 -2.88 -21.96
CA PRO A 203 1.11 -3.34 -22.59
C PRO A 203 2.14 -2.23 -22.86
N GLU A 204 1.69 -1.01 -23.15
CA GLU A 204 2.55 0.15 -23.38
C GLU A 204 3.07 0.83 -22.10
N ASP A 205 2.63 0.38 -20.92
CA ASP A 205 3.09 0.92 -19.65
C ASP A 205 4.50 0.41 -19.30
N THR A 206 5.24 1.22 -18.55
CA THR A 206 6.52 0.82 -17.94
C THR A 206 6.36 0.82 -16.44
N VAL A 207 6.79 -0.26 -15.78
CA VAL A 207 6.74 -0.37 -14.31
C VAL A 207 8.12 -0.64 -13.76
N THR A 208 8.59 0.24 -12.90
CA THR A 208 9.84 0.06 -12.17
C THR A 208 9.54 -0.45 -10.77
N ILE A 209 10.27 -1.48 -10.34
CA ILE A 209 10.29 -1.97 -8.96
C ILE A 209 11.70 -1.83 -8.40
N SER A 210 11.82 -1.56 -7.10
CA SER A 210 13.12 -1.55 -6.41
C SER A 210 13.39 -2.81 -5.59
N TYR A 211 12.33 -3.51 -5.17
CA TYR A 211 12.41 -4.70 -4.34
C TYR A 211 11.96 -5.96 -5.09
N MET A 212 12.59 -7.09 -4.78
CA MET A 212 12.36 -8.39 -5.45
C MET A 212 11.40 -9.30 -4.68
N ALA A 213 10.50 -8.74 -3.86
CA ALA A 213 9.58 -9.50 -3.01
C ALA A 213 8.13 -9.39 -3.52
N THR A 214 7.27 -8.67 -2.81
CA THR A 214 5.83 -8.53 -3.13
C THR A 214 5.62 -7.90 -4.50
N GLU A 215 6.37 -6.86 -4.82
CA GLU A 215 6.25 -6.11 -6.07
C GLU A 215 6.63 -6.96 -7.28
N LEU A 216 7.67 -7.80 -7.15
CA LEU A 216 8.06 -8.75 -8.19
C LEU A 216 6.93 -9.75 -8.47
N ASN A 217 6.36 -10.33 -7.41
CA ASN A 217 5.29 -11.33 -7.55
C ASN A 217 4.00 -10.73 -8.13
N ALA A 218 3.67 -9.48 -7.78
CA ALA A 218 2.50 -8.78 -8.33
C ALA A 218 2.58 -8.60 -9.86
N LEU A 219 3.78 -8.56 -10.44
CA LEU A 219 3.97 -8.37 -11.87
C LEU A 219 3.83 -9.65 -12.71
N VAL A 220 3.61 -10.81 -12.09
CA VAL A 220 3.66 -12.11 -12.79
C VAL A 220 2.69 -12.23 -13.97
N ASN A 221 1.53 -11.58 -13.88
CA ASN A 221 0.47 -11.61 -14.89
C ASN A 221 0.42 -10.37 -15.79
N THR A 222 1.31 -9.40 -15.58
CA THR A 222 1.27 -8.12 -16.30
C THR A 222 1.89 -8.24 -17.69
N LYS A 223 1.46 -7.35 -18.59
CA LYS A 223 1.98 -7.26 -19.97
C LYS A 223 2.84 -6.03 -20.21
N SER A 224 3.00 -5.19 -19.18
CA SER A 224 3.80 -3.98 -19.21
C SER A 224 5.30 -4.29 -19.33
N HIS A 225 6.06 -3.29 -19.76
CA HIS A 225 7.51 -3.35 -19.75
C HIS A 225 8.03 -3.13 -18.33
N ASN A 226 8.33 -4.22 -17.62
CA ASN A 226 8.78 -4.14 -16.23
C ASN A 226 10.31 -4.09 -16.08
N ILE A 227 10.77 -3.22 -15.19
CA ILE A 227 12.18 -2.94 -14.90
C ILE A 227 12.44 -3.19 -13.41
N LEU A 228 13.46 -3.96 -13.08
CA LEU A 228 14.01 -4.03 -11.73
C LEU A 228 15.14 -3.00 -11.60
N ARG A 229 15.02 -2.01 -10.73
CA ARG A 229 16.11 -1.11 -10.39
C ARG A 229 16.67 -1.46 -9.02
N LEU A 230 17.89 -2.00 -8.98
CA LEU A 230 18.48 -2.49 -7.74
C LEU A 230 18.61 -1.38 -6.70
N SER A 231 17.96 -1.57 -5.55
CA SER A 231 18.17 -0.76 -4.33
C SER A 231 19.09 -1.43 -3.32
N GLU A 232 19.45 -2.70 -3.56
CA GLU A 232 20.37 -3.49 -2.74
C GLU A 232 21.50 -4.05 -3.61
N PRO A 233 22.67 -4.33 -3.01
CA PRO A 233 23.77 -4.99 -3.73
C PRO A 233 23.33 -6.28 -4.40
N ALA A 234 23.88 -6.56 -5.59
CA ALA A 234 23.54 -7.73 -6.39
C ALA A 234 23.94 -9.06 -5.72
N VAL A 235 24.92 -8.99 -4.82
CA VAL A 235 25.47 -10.11 -4.05
C VAL A 235 25.11 -9.93 -2.57
N ASP A 236 24.71 -11.02 -1.92
CA ASP A 236 24.38 -11.03 -0.50
C ASP A 236 25.63 -11.15 0.40
N GLU A 237 25.42 -11.13 1.71
CA GLU A 237 26.48 -11.22 2.72
C GLU A 237 27.27 -12.54 2.65
N SER A 238 26.69 -13.60 2.08
CA SER A 238 27.36 -14.89 1.89
C SER A 238 28.24 -14.92 0.63
N GLY A 239 28.23 -13.83 -0.15
CA GLY A 239 28.92 -13.75 -1.42
C GLY A 239 28.15 -14.45 -2.55
N ALA A 240 26.87 -14.78 -2.38
CA ALA A 240 26.04 -15.37 -3.43
C ALA A 240 25.23 -14.30 -4.17
N VAL A 241 24.99 -14.49 -5.47
CA VAL A 241 24.08 -13.62 -6.22
C VAL A 241 22.66 -13.87 -5.72
N ARG A 242 21.92 -12.80 -5.41
CA ARG A 242 20.55 -12.90 -4.90
C ARG A 242 19.67 -13.74 -5.84
N GLY A 243 18.93 -14.70 -5.29
CA GLY A 243 18.20 -15.71 -6.07
C GLY A 243 17.27 -15.14 -7.14
N ASN A 244 16.39 -14.22 -6.77
CA ASN A 244 15.46 -13.60 -7.73
C ASN A 244 16.17 -12.80 -8.82
N LEU A 245 17.24 -12.07 -8.48
CA LEU A 245 18.07 -11.36 -9.45
C LEU A 245 18.69 -12.35 -10.46
N LEU A 246 19.26 -13.45 -9.97
CA LEU A 246 19.84 -14.49 -10.79
C LEU A 246 18.81 -15.10 -11.75
N MET A 247 17.60 -15.39 -11.26
CA MET A 247 16.48 -15.91 -12.06
C MET A 247 16.04 -14.91 -13.14
N ILE A 248 15.99 -13.60 -12.84
CA ILE A 248 15.68 -12.56 -13.83
C ILE A 248 16.74 -12.52 -14.93
N LEU A 249 18.02 -12.46 -14.55
CA LEU A 249 19.16 -12.36 -15.46
C LEU A 249 19.32 -13.61 -16.34
N LYS A 250 19.01 -14.80 -15.80
CA LYS A 250 18.93 -16.05 -16.56
C LYS A 250 17.64 -16.21 -17.39
N ASN A 251 16.76 -15.22 -17.34
CA ASN A 251 15.47 -15.21 -18.05
C ASN A 251 14.49 -16.33 -17.62
N GLU A 252 14.62 -16.82 -16.39
CA GLU A 252 13.64 -17.70 -15.73
C GLU A 252 12.43 -16.89 -15.28
N ILE A 253 12.67 -15.68 -14.75
CA ILE A 253 11.65 -14.65 -14.55
C ILE A 253 11.59 -13.78 -15.81
N LYS A 254 10.57 -14.03 -16.64
CA LYS A 254 10.44 -13.41 -17.98
C LYS A 254 9.72 -12.07 -17.99
N TYR A 255 8.83 -11.84 -17.02
CA TYR A 255 8.04 -10.62 -16.94
C TYR A 255 8.86 -9.40 -16.47
N ILE A 256 10.10 -9.58 -15.98
CA ILE A 256 11.08 -8.49 -15.82
C ILE A 256 11.97 -8.45 -17.06
N HIS A 257 11.96 -7.31 -17.75
CA HIS A 257 12.59 -7.14 -19.06
C HIS A 257 13.98 -6.51 -18.94
N GLU A 258 14.19 -5.66 -17.94
CA GLU A 258 15.44 -4.95 -17.72
C GLU A 258 15.82 -4.96 -16.23
N VAL A 259 17.13 -4.93 -15.97
CA VAL A 259 17.69 -4.74 -14.64
C VAL A 259 18.63 -3.54 -14.67
N GLU A 260 18.27 -2.48 -13.96
CA GLU A 260 19.10 -1.30 -13.79
C GLU A 260 19.93 -1.42 -12.51
N MET A 261 21.24 -1.22 -12.60
CA MET A 261 22.16 -1.37 -11.45
C MET A 261 23.37 -0.44 -11.54
N PRO A 262 24.04 -0.15 -10.41
CA PRO A 262 25.31 0.55 -10.40
C PRO A 262 26.41 -0.20 -11.16
N THR A 263 27.42 0.54 -11.63
CA THR A 263 28.60 -0.03 -12.32
C THR A 263 29.31 -1.11 -11.51
N ALA A 264 29.37 -0.95 -10.18
CA ALA A 264 30.01 -1.92 -9.29
C ALA A 264 29.32 -3.28 -9.33
N ASP A 265 27.99 -3.31 -9.20
CA ASP A 265 27.19 -4.54 -9.26
C ASP A 265 27.26 -5.20 -10.64
N TYR A 266 27.23 -4.41 -11.72
CA TYR A 266 27.37 -4.93 -13.07
C TYR A 266 28.71 -5.66 -13.26
N ASN A 267 29.81 -5.05 -12.82
CA ASN A 267 31.15 -5.64 -12.93
C ASN A 267 31.29 -6.89 -12.07
N GLU A 268 30.76 -6.87 -10.85
CA GLU A 268 30.77 -8.03 -9.95
C GLU A 268 30.04 -9.23 -10.57
N LEU A 269 28.88 -9.01 -11.18
CA LEU A 269 28.14 -10.04 -11.89
C LEU A 269 28.87 -10.53 -13.15
N ALA A 270 29.53 -9.63 -13.88
CA ALA A 270 30.32 -9.96 -15.07
C ALA A 270 31.50 -10.89 -14.70
N MET A 271 32.23 -10.58 -13.62
CA MET A 271 33.35 -11.40 -13.12
C MET A 271 32.91 -12.81 -12.73
N ARG A 272 31.64 -12.96 -12.33
CA ARG A 272 31.01 -14.24 -11.98
C ARG A 272 30.41 -14.98 -13.18
N ASN A 273 30.62 -14.49 -14.40
CA ASN A 273 30.05 -15.04 -15.64
C ASN A 273 28.51 -15.14 -15.62
N ILE A 274 27.84 -14.20 -14.94
CA ILE A 274 26.37 -14.12 -14.98
C ILE A 274 25.94 -13.49 -16.31
N PRO A 275 24.86 -13.96 -16.96
CA PRO A 275 24.33 -13.31 -18.17
C PRO A 275 23.84 -11.89 -17.87
N LEU A 276 24.33 -10.90 -18.63
CA LEU A 276 24.01 -9.48 -18.44
C LEU A 276 23.16 -8.89 -19.57
N THR A 277 22.48 -9.73 -20.36
CA THR A 277 21.68 -9.28 -21.52
C THR A 277 20.52 -8.36 -21.13
N LYS A 278 19.98 -8.51 -19.91
CA LYS A 278 18.95 -7.62 -19.35
C LYS A 278 19.54 -6.45 -18.54
N ALA A 279 20.83 -6.46 -18.24
CA ALA A 279 21.43 -5.52 -17.31
C ALA A 279 21.80 -4.20 -18.02
N LYS A 280 21.47 -3.08 -17.38
CA LYS A 280 21.85 -1.73 -17.78
C LYS A 280 22.53 -1.03 -16.61
N ILE A 281 23.64 -0.37 -16.89
CA ILE A 281 24.31 0.48 -15.92
C ILE A 281 23.54 1.79 -15.81
N VAL A 282 23.26 2.22 -14.59
CA VAL A 282 22.69 3.54 -14.29
C VAL A 282 23.57 4.26 -13.28
N ASP A 283 23.68 5.58 -13.46
CA ASP A 283 24.30 6.46 -12.47
C ASP A 283 23.33 6.65 -11.29
N ASP A 284 23.87 6.64 -10.06
CA ASP A 284 23.14 6.95 -8.83
C ASP A 284 22.76 8.45 -8.74
#